data_AF-A0A7J8G138-F1
#
_entry.id   AF-A0A7J8G138-F1
#
_cell.length_a   1.000
_cell.length_b   1.000
_cell.length_c   1.000
_cell.angle_alpha   90.00
_cell.angle_beta   90.00
_cell.angle_gamma   90.00
#
_symmetry.space_group_name_H-M   'P 1'
#
loop_
_entity.id
_entity.type
_entity.pdbx_description
1 polymer ?
#
loop_
_entity_poly.entity_id
_entity_poly.type
_entity_poly.pdbx_seq_one_letter_code
_entity_poly.pdbx_strand_id
1 'polypeptide(L)'
;MLFFVNVQTRKDTSKERTYAFLVNTRHPKVRRQIEQGMDMVISSVIGESYRLQFDFQEAVKNFFPPGNEVVNGENLSFSYEFKADALFDFFYWFGLSNSTVKVNGKVLNLSSTRPEKKETIKLFLEKMSEQLIRRSSFSDRKFSVTSRGMSKFS
;
A
#
# COMPACT_ATOMS: atom_id res chain seq x y z
N MET A 1 1.61 -3.08 -8.20
CA MET A 1 1.99 -4.26 -7.41
C MET A 1 1.05 -5.40 -7.79
N LEU A 2 1.52 -6.64 -7.83
CA LEU A 2 0.77 -7.79 -8.33
C LEU A 2 0.78 -8.93 -7.28
N PHE A 3 -0.38 -9.50 -7.00
CA PHE A 3 -0.54 -10.70 -6.18
C PHE A 3 -1.21 -11.80 -6.99
N PHE A 4 -0.95 -13.04 -6.65
CA PHE A 4 -1.69 -14.19 -7.16
C PHE A 4 -2.62 -14.70 -6.07
N VAL A 5 -3.89 -14.89 -6.42
CA VAL A 5 -4.95 -15.27 -5.50
C VAL A 5 -5.55 -16.59 -5.96
N ASN A 6 -5.56 -17.58 -5.08
CA ASN A 6 -6.17 -18.86 -5.34
C ASN A 6 -7.54 -18.91 -4.68
N VAL A 7 -8.54 -19.27 -5.46
CA VAL A 7 -9.94 -19.29 -5.03
C VAL A 7 -10.53 -20.66 -5.33
N GLN A 8 -11.16 -21.24 -4.32
CA GLN A 8 -11.92 -22.48 -4.43
C GLN A 8 -13.41 -22.20 -4.22
N THR A 9 -14.25 -22.93 -4.93
CA THR A 9 -15.70 -22.91 -4.70
C THR A 9 -16.05 -23.98 -3.68
N ARG A 10 -16.82 -23.64 -2.64
CA ARG A 10 -17.24 -24.60 -1.58
C ARG A 10 -17.96 -25.84 -2.10
N LYS A 11 -18.59 -25.75 -3.28
CA LYS A 11 -19.28 -26.88 -3.93
C LYS A 11 -18.34 -27.83 -4.68
N ASP A 12 -17.13 -27.39 -5.02
CA ASP A 12 -16.16 -28.15 -5.80
C ASP A 12 -14.74 -27.76 -5.37
N THR A 13 -14.32 -28.27 -4.20
CA THR A 13 -12.98 -28.03 -3.61
C THR A 13 -11.86 -28.63 -4.46
N SER A 14 -12.19 -29.50 -5.42
CA SER A 14 -11.23 -30.07 -6.37
C SER A 14 -10.79 -29.07 -7.44
N LYS A 15 -11.54 -27.97 -7.64
CA LYS A 15 -11.26 -26.96 -8.65
C LYS A 15 -10.82 -25.65 -8.03
N GLU A 16 -9.51 -25.48 -7.97
CA GLU A 16 -8.86 -24.22 -7.64
C GLU A 16 -8.70 -23.36 -8.89
N ARG A 17 -8.99 -22.06 -8.77
CA ARG A 17 -8.76 -21.07 -9.80
C ARG A 17 -7.78 -20.02 -9.31
N THR A 18 -6.74 -19.78 -10.09
CA THR A 18 -5.77 -18.71 -9.84
C THR A 18 -6.17 -17.43 -10.54
N TYR A 19 -6.18 -16.33 -9.80
CA TYR A 19 -6.47 -14.98 -10.25
C TYR A 19 -5.26 -14.08 -10.03
N ALA A 20 -5.05 -13.15 -10.96
CA ALA A 20 -4.09 -12.06 -10.80
C ALA A 20 -4.78 -10.85 -10.17
N PHE A 21 -4.33 -10.41 -9.00
CA PHE A 21 -4.81 -9.22 -8.31
C PHE A 21 -3.81 -8.07 -8.45
N LEU A 22 -4.17 -7.07 -9.24
CA LEU A 22 -3.35 -5.90 -9.51
C LEU A 22 -3.73 -4.74 -8.58
N VAL A 23 -2.79 -4.32 -7.73
CA VAL A 23 -2.93 -3.14 -6.90
C VAL A 23 -2.31 -1.93 -7.59
N ASN A 24 -3.16 -0.94 -7.89
CA ASN A 24 -2.75 0.36 -8.38
C ASN A 24 -2.35 1.28 -7.22
N THR A 25 -1.08 1.21 -6.82
CA THR A 25 -0.50 2.06 -5.77
C THR A 25 -0.35 3.52 -6.17
N ARG A 26 -0.47 3.85 -7.48
CA ARG A 26 -0.44 5.23 -7.99
C ARG A 26 -1.78 5.94 -7.84
N HIS A 27 -2.87 5.20 -7.62
CA HIS A 27 -4.19 5.79 -7.48
C HIS A 27 -4.26 6.65 -6.21
N PRO A 28 -4.70 7.93 -6.28
CA PRO A 28 -4.66 8.86 -5.15
C PRO A 28 -5.33 8.34 -3.88
N LYS A 29 -6.43 7.57 -4.00
CA LYS A 29 -7.10 6.98 -2.82
C LYS A 29 -6.29 5.88 -2.13
N VAL A 30 -5.61 5.03 -2.90
CA VAL A 30 -4.77 3.95 -2.34
C VAL A 30 -3.52 4.57 -1.74
N ARG A 31 -2.90 5.50 -2.47
CA ARG A 31 -1.76 6.28 -1.99
C ARG A 31 -2.08 7.02 -0.68
N ARG A 32 -3.23 7.69 -0.59
CA ARG A 32 -3.64 8.40 0.63
C ARG A 32 -3.87 7.45 1.81
N GLN A 33 -4.44 6.27 1.60
CA GLN A 33 -4.59 5.26 2.67
C GLN A 33 -3.23 4.75 3.16
N ILE A 34 -2.27 4.58 2.23
CA ILE A 34 -0.90 4.20 2.58
C ILE A 34 -0.23 5.34 3.38
N GLU A 35 -0.27 6.57 2.88
CA GLU A 35 0.31 7.75 3.54
C GLU A 35 -0.31 7.98 4.93
N GLN A 36 -1.64 7.95 5.06
CA GLN A 36 -2.32 8.09 6.34
C GLN A 36 -1.98 6.96 7.33
N GLY A 37 -1.87 5.72 6.83
CA GLY A 37 -1.43 4.58 7.63
C GLY A 37 -0.01 4.78 8.17
N MET A 38 0.90 5.34 7.36
CA MET A 38 2.24 5.70 7.80
C MET A 38 2.23 6.84 8.83
N ASP A 39 1.51 7.94 8.57
CA ASP A 39 1.45 9.10 9.47
C ASP A 39 0.90 8.73 10.86
N MET A 40 -0.11 7.85 10.92
CA MET A 40 -0.69 7.38 12.19
C MET A 40 0.32 6.58 13.03
N VAL A 41 1.18 5.80 12.37
CA VAL A 41 2.19 4.98 13.07
C VAL A 41 3.40 5.82 13.45
N ILE A 42 3.86 6.71 12.58
CA ILE A 42 4.96 7.64 12.87
C ILE A 42 4.63 8.58 14.03
N SER A 43 3.38 9.08 14.10
CA SER A 43 2.95 9.94 15.22
C SER A 43 2.82 9.20 16.55
N SER A 44 2.66 7.87 16.53
CA SER A 44 2.55 7.05 17.74
C SER A 44 3.90 6.56 18.27
N VAL A 45 4.97 6.63 17.46
CA VAL A 45 6.22 5.89 17.71
C VAL A 45 7.42 6.79 17.40
N ILE A 46 7.72 7.75 18.28
CA ILE A 46 8.94 8.56 18.19
C ILE A 46 10.09 7.72 18.78
N GLY A 47 11.02 7.28 17.94
CA GLY A 47 12.24 6.62 18.43
C GLY A 47 12.20 5.09 18.49
N GLU A 48 11.36 4.40 17.70
CA GLU A 48 11.41 2.94 17.57
C GLU A 48 11.49 2.49 16.10
N SER A 49 11.96 1.26 15.86
CA SER A 49 11.81 0.60 14.56
C SER A 49 10.39 0.06 14.44
N TYR A 50 9.74 0.26 13.29
CA TYR A 50 8.37 -0.21 13.08
C TYR A 50 8.21 -0.99 11.79
N ARG A 51 7.35 -2.01 11.85
CA ARG A 51 6.90 -2.79 10.70
C ARG A 51 5.43 -2.49 10.44
N LEU A 52 5.15 -1.86 9.30
CA LEU A 52 3.81 -1.51 8.85
C LEU A 52 3.34 -2.51 7.81
N GLN A 53 2.27 -3.25 8.09
CA GLN A 53 1.68 -4.21 7.16
C GLN A 53 0.42 -3.63 6.53
N PHE A 54 0.35 -3.61 5.20
CA PHE A 54 -0.83 -3.23 4.45
C PHE A 54 -1.57 -4.49 3.99
N ASP A 55 -2.80 -4.68 4.47
CA ASP A 55 -3.60 -5.87 4.22
C ASP A 55 -4.75 -5.61 3.23
N PHE A 56 -4.84 -6.42 2.19
CA PHE A 56 -5.88 -6.39 1.14
C PHE A 56 -6.86 -7.57 1.25
N GLN A 57 -6.69 -8.46 2.23
CA GLN A 57 -7.47 -9.69 2.35
C GLN A 57 -8.97 -9.41 2.38
N GLU A 58 -9.40 -8.39 3.12
CA GLU A 58 -10.81 -8.01 3.21
C GLU A 58 -11.36 -7.51 1.87
N ALA A 59 -10.62 -6.68 1.15
CA ALA A 59 -11.01 -6.19 -0.17
C ALA A 59 -11.16 -7.32 -1.20
N VAL A 60 -10.26 -8.31 -1.15
CA VAL A 60 -10.29 -9.48 -2.05
C VAL A 60 -11.40 -10.45 -1.66
N LYS A 61 -11.60 -10.74 -0.37
CA LYS A 61 -12.70 -11.59 0.12
C LYS A 61 -14.07 -11.02 -0.25
N ASN A 62 -14.25 -9.70 -0.13
CA ASN A 62 -15.50 -9.01 -0.46
C ASN A 62 -15.79 -8.95 -1.97
N PHE A 63 -14.78 -9.17 -2.83
CA PHE A 63 -14.98 -9.17 -4.28
C PHE A 63 -15.60 -10.48 -4.79
N PHE A 64 -15.29 -11.61 -4.16
CA PHE A 64 -15.84 -12.90 -4.60
C PHE A 64 -17.24 -13.13 -3.99
N PRO A 65 -18.17 -13.72 -4.76
CA PRO A 65 -19.50 -13.99 -4.24
C PRO A 65 -19.44 -15.05 -3.13
N PRO A 66 -20.40 -15.01 -2.18
CA PRO A 66 -20.45 -15.94 -1.06
C PRO A 66 -20.47 -17.39 -1.55
N GLY A 67 -19.68 -18.25 -0.90
CA GLY A 67 -19.44 -19.63 -1.34
C GLY A 67 -18.14 -19.84 -2.11
N ASN A 68 -17.38 -18.79 -2.38
CA ASN A 68 -15.98 -18.87 -2.77
C ASN A 68 -15.07 -18.59 -1.59
N GLU A 69 -13.97 -19.31 -1.51
CA GLU A 69 -13.00 -19.23 -0.44
C GLU A 69 -11.62 -18.90 -1.01
N VAL A 70 -10.99 -17.88 -0.45
CA VAL A 70 -9.65 -17.45 -0.84
C VAL A 70 -8.64 -18.27 -0.04
N VAL A 71 -8.02 -19.23 -0.72
CA VAL A 71 -7.17 -20.27 -0.09
C VAL A 71 -5.84 -19.70 0.40
N ASN A 72 -5.25 -18.78 -0.36
CA ASN A 72 -3.96 -18.16 -0.02
C ASN A 72 -4.13 -16.71 0.50
N GLY A 73 -5.26 -16.42 1.13
CA GLY A 73 -5.63 -15.08 1.54
C GLY A 73 -4.66 -14.42 2.53
N GLU A 74 -3.84 -15.21 3.22
CA GLU A 74 -2.82 -14.77 4.18
C GLU A 74 -1.66 -14.01 3.50
N ASN A 75 -1.43 -14.28 2.21
CA ASN A 75 -0.35 -13.68 1.42
C ASN A 75 -0.79 -12.40 0.67
N LEU A 76 -1.96 -11.84 1.01
CA LEU A 76 -2.51 -10.63 0.38
C LEU A 76 -2.13 -9.36 1.13
N SER A 77 -0.89 -9.30 1.59
CA SER A 77 -0.35 -8.15 2.30
C SER A 77 1.10 -7.89 1.90
N PHE A 78 1.55 -6.66 2.09
CA PHE A 78 2.97 -6.31 2.04
C PHE A 78 3.33 -5.51 3.28
N SER A 79 4.58 -5.60 3.70
CA SER A 79 5.08 -4.82 4.84
C SER A 79 6.12 -3.79 4.41
N TYR A 80 6.09 -2.63 5.05
CA TYR A 80 7.17 -1.65 5.03
C TYR A 80 7.84 -1.68 6.40
N GLU A 81 9.14 -1.95 6.44
CA GLU A 81 9.92 -1.94 7.67
C GLU A 81 10.77 -0.67 7.67
N PHE A 82 10.55 0.17 8.67
CA PHE A 82 11.38 1.32 8.94
C PHE A 82 12.28 1.00 10.13
N LYS A 83 13.59 0.98 9.87
CA LYS A 83 14.62 0.91 10.91
C LYS A 83 15.18 2.30 11.08
N ALA A 84 15.06 2.85 12.28
CA ALA A 84 15.73 4.10 12.60
C ALA A 84 17.25 3.83 12.68
N ASP A 85 18.06 4.70 12.08
CA ASP A 85 19.52 4.58 12.13
C ASP A 85 19.99 4.59 13.59
N ALA A 86 20.76 3.56 13.95
CA ALA A 86 21.23 3.22 15.28
C ALA A 86 22.32 4.17 15.82
N LEU A 87 22.06 5.48 15.80
CA LEU A 87 22.89 6.44 16.54
C LEU A 87 22.56 6.45 18.04
N PHE A 88 21.51 5.74 18.45
CA PHE A 88 21.16 5.57 19.84
C PHE A 88 20.67 4.14 20.13
N ASP A 89 21.35 3.41 21.02
CA ASP A 89 21.03 2.01 21.35
C ASP A 89 19.67 1.78 22.02
N PHE A 90 18.90 2.83 22.34
CA PHE A 90 17.55 2.67 22.89
C PHE A 90 16.54 2.04 21.92
N PHE A 91 16.77 2.09 20.60
CA PHE A 91 15.92 1.43 19.60
C PHE A 91 15.85 -0.10 19.79
N TYR A 92 16.89 -0.74 20.35
CA TYR A 92 16.90 -2.17 20.67
C TYR A 92 16.15 -2.51 21.96
N TRP A 93 16.01 -1.54 22.88
CA TRP A 93 15.37 -1.77 24.17
C TRP A 93 13.84 -1.70 24.09
N PHE A 94 13.30 -0.86 23.21
CA PHE A 94 11.83 -0.66 23.06
C PHE A 94 11.16 -1.62 22.07
N GLY A 95 11.93 -2.37 21.27
CA GLY A 95 11.41 -3.44 20.42
C GLY A 95 10.77 -2.97 19.10
N LEU A 96 10.43 -3.94 18.24
CA LEU A 96 9.75 -3.67 16.97
C LEU A 96 8.25 -3.50 17.18
N SER A 97 7.75 -2.30 16.93
CA SER A 97 6.30 -2.04 16.89
C SER A 97 5.69 -2.54 15.58
N ASN A 98 4.74 -3.48 15.67
CA ASN A 98 4.01 -4.02 14.52
C ASN A 98 2.65 -3.33 14.40
N SER A 99 2.34 -2.75 13.25
CA SER A 99 1.04 -2.14 12.97
C SER A 99 0.47 -2.63 11.63
N THR A 100 -0.84 -2.89 11.58
CA THR A 100 -1.53 -3.36 10.38
C THR A 100 -2.57 -2.34 9.92
N VAL A 101 -2.49 -1.94 8.65
CA VAL A 101 -3.40 -1.02 7.99
C VAL A 101 -4.21 -1.79 6.95
N LYS A 102 -5.52 -1.84 7.13
CA LYS A 102 -6.43 -2.42 6.13
C LYS A 102 -6.60 -1.46 4.96
N VAL A 103 -6.34 -1.93 3.75
CA VAL A 103 -6.47 -1.11 2.53
C VAL A 103 -7.73 -1.49 1.79
N ASN A 104 -8.65 -0.53 1.67
CA ASN A 104 -9.93 -0.71 1.00
C ASN A 104 -9.93 -0.01 -0.37
N GLY A 105 -10.58 -0.64 -1.34
CA GLY A 105 -10.68 -0.10 -2.69
C GLY A 105 -11.75 -0.79 -3.53
N LYS A 106 -12.13 -0.15 -4.63
CA LYS A 106 -13.01 -0.77 -5.62
C LYS A 106 -12.20 -1.81 -6.40
N VAL A 107 -12.53 -3.08 -6.21
CA VAL A 107 -11.97 -4.18 -7.01
C VAL A 107 -12.76 -4.29 -8.32
N LEU A 108 -12.05 -4.39 -9.45
CA LEU A 108 -12.63 -4.48 -10.78
C LEU A 108 -12.23 -5.80 -11.44
N ASN A 109 -13.20 -6.50 -12.03
CA ASN A 109 -12.90 -7.69 -12.83
C ASN A 109 -12.43 -7.28 -14.22
N LEU A 110 -11.18 -7.63 -14.57
CA LEU A 110 -10.59 -7.37 -15.89
C LEU A 110 -10.64 -8.60 -16.83
N SER A 111 -11.38 -9.66 -16.49
CA SER A 111 -11.60 -10.78 -17.41
C SER A 111 -12.73 -10.46 -18.38
N SER A 112 -12.47 -10.56 -19.69
CA SER A 112 -13.53 -10.46 -20.72
C SER A 112 -13.26 -11.37 -21.91
N THR A 113 -14.31 -12.07 -22.35
CA THR A 113 -14.32 -12.88 -23.58
C THR A 113 -14.65 -12.05 -24.83
N ARG A 114 -15.27 -10.86 -24.67
CA ARG A 114 -15.67 -9.98 -25.77
C ARG A 114 -14.54 -9.08 -26.24
N PRO A 115 -14.34 -8.88 -27.56
CA PRO A 115 -13.23 -8.11 -28.12
C PRO A 115 -13.24 -6.62 -27.72
N GLU A 116 -14.39 -5.95 -27.80
CA GLU A 116 -14.52 -4.52 -27.42
C GLU A 116 -14.12 -4.24 -25.97
N LYS A 117 -14.51 -5.14 -25.07
CA LYS A 117 -14.14 -5.06 -23.65
C LYS A 117 -12.65 -5.32 -23.43
N LYS A 118 -12.00 -6.18 -24.24
CA LYS A 118 -10.56 -6.41 -24.17
C LYS A 118 -9.78 -5.14 -24.53
N GLU A 119 -10.22 -4.40 -25.54
CA GLU A 119 -9.60 -3.10 -25.88
C GLU A 119 -9.75 -2.08 -24.76
N THR A 120 -10.93 -2.01 -24.14
CA THR A 120 -11.16 -1.14 -22.98
C THR A 120 -10.25 -1.50 -21.80
N ILE A 121 -10.08 -2.80 -21.52
CA ILE A 121 -9.17 -3.29 -20.48
C ILE A 121 -7.72 -2.94 -20.83
N LYS A 122 -7.32 -3.11 -22.09
CA LYS A 122 -5.97 -2.76 -22.57
C LYS A 122 -5.69 -1.27 -22.36
N LEU A 123 -6.59 -0.39 -22.81
CA LEU A 123 -6.48 1.06 -22.62
C LEU A 123 -6.42 1.44 -21.14
N PHE A 124 -7.19 0.76 -20.28
CA PHE A 124 -7.16 1.00 -18.84
C PHE A 124 -5.81 0.59 -18.22
N LEU A 125 -5.26 -0.57 -18.60
CA LEU A 125 -3.94 -1.03 -18.15
C LEU A 125 -2.82 -0.12 -18.65
N GLU A 126 -2.91 0.33 -19.89
CA GLU A 126 -1.95 1.26 -20.51
C GLU A 126 -1.96 2.61 -19.78
N LYS A 127 -3.15 3.16 -19.51
CA LYS A 127 -3.33 4.35 -18.67
C LYS A 127 -2.79 4.18 -17.24
N MET A 128 -2.86 2.97 -16.68
CA MET A 128 -2.23 2.70 -15.37
C MET A 128 -0.70 2.60 -15.45
N SER A 129 -0.15 2.22 -16.61
CA SER A 129 1.30 2.12 -16.84
C SER A 129 1.95 3.48 -17.10
N GLU A 130 1.20 4.44 -17.65
CA GLU A 130 1.66 5.81 -17.90
C GLU A 130 2.35 6.37 -16.67
N GLN A 131 3.58 6.86 -16.86
CA GLN A 131 4.28 7.58 -15.82
C GLN A 131 3.43 8.81 -15.48
N LEU A 132 3.01 8.93 -14.22
CA LEU A 132 2.52 10.21 -13.72
C LEU A 132 3.72 11.16 -13.80
N ILE A 133 3.86 11.87 -14.93
CA ILE A 133 4.75 13.01 -15.05
C ILE A 133 4.14 14.05 -14.10
N ARG A 134 4.55 13.96 -12.84
CA ARG A 134 4.36 15.06 -11.91
C ARG A 134 5.22 16.17 -12.49
N ARG A 135 4.61 17.10 -13.22
CA ARG A 135 5.13 18.46 -13.34
C ARG A 135 5.10 19.04 -11.92
N SER A 136 5.99 18.57 -11.06
CA SER A 136 6.36 19.27 -9.86
C SER A 136 7.18 20.46 -10.34
N SER A 137 6.48 21.55 -10.66
CA SER A 137 7.06 22.86 -10.47
C SER A 137 7.33 22.96 -8.96
N PHE A 138 8.53 22.53 -8.55
CA PHE A 138 9.12 22.96 -7.29
C PHE A 138 9.58 24.39 -7.55
N SER A 139 8.65 25.34 -7.59
CA SER A 139 8.99 26.73 -7.36
C SER A 139 9.29 26.90 -5.86
N ASP A 140 10.57 27.10 -5.59
CA ASP A 140 11.10 27.88 -4.47
C ASP A 140 10.57 27.57 -3.06
N ARG A 141 11.01 26.45 -2.47
CA ARG A 141 11.33 26.49 -1.03
C ARG A 141 12.80 26.87 -0.88
N LYS A 142 13.08 28.17 -0.97
CA LYS A 142 14.32 28.71 -0.41
C LYS A 142 14.30 28.46 1.10
N PHE A 143 15.24 27.66 1.59
CA PHE A 143 15.59 27.64 3.00
C PHE A 143 16.15 29.03 3.36
N SER A 144 15.33 29.90 3.95
CA SER A 144 15.84 31.07 4.65
C SER A 144 16.27 30.63 6.04
N VAL A 145 17.53 30.24 6.19
CA VAL A 145 18.22 30.26 7.48
C VAL A 145 18.37 31.73 7.87
N THR A 146 17.42 32.29 8.62
CA THR A 146 17.68 33.53 9.35
C THR A 146 18.38 33.16 10.65
N SER A 147 19.71 33.22 10.64
CA SER A 147 20.48 33.40 11.86
C SER A 147 20.10 34.76 12.46
N ARG A 148 19.44 34.76 13.61
CA ARG A 148 19.42 35.93 14.50
C ARG A 148 20.20 35.55 15.75
N GLY A 149 21.37 36.17 15.87
CA GLY A 149 22.27 36.00 16.98
C GLY A 149 21.92 36.87 18.20
N MET A 150 22.89 36.82 19.13
CA MET A 150 23.10 37.65 20.32
C MET A 150 22.40 37.22 21.61
N SER A 151 23.17 36.53 22.45
CA SER A 151 23.13 36.70 23.90
C SER A 151 24.55 37.06 24.36
N LYS A 152 24.79 38.35 24.64
CA LYS A 152 25.92 38.80 25.44
C LYS A 152 25.56 38.49 26.90
N PHE A 153 26.40 37.72 27.60
CA PHE A 153 26.41 37.73 29.05
C PHE A 153 27.46 38.73 29.53
N SER A 154 27.06 39.44 30.58
CA SER A 154 27.74 40.53 31.27
C SER A 154 28.97 40.06 32.06
#